data_AF-A0A7X7IQ73-F1
#
_entry.id   AF-A0A7X7IQ73-F1
#
_cell.length_a   1.000
_cell.length_b   1.000
_cell.length_c   1.000
_cell.angle_alpha   90.00
_cell.angle_beta   90.00
_cell.angle_gamma   90.00
#
_symmetry.space_group_name_H-M   'P 1'
#
loop_
_entity.id
_entity.type
_entity.pdbx_description
1 polymer ?
#
loop_
_entity_poly.entity_id
_entity_poly.type
_entity_poly.pdbx_seq_one_letter_code
_entity_poly.pdbx_strand_id
1 'polypeptide(L)' 'MSKATYKDAGVDLETYREAMSRLPRLINRTLTPRVLRLDGGFAGLFRLDFANRL' A
#
# COMPACT_ATOMS: atom_id res chain seq x y z
N MET A 1 -32.44 -11.60 -7.56
CA MET A 1 -31.48 -10.47 -7.50
C MET A 1 -30.13 -10.97 -8.01
N SER A 2 -29.58 -10.35 -9.04
CA SER A 2 -28.20 -10.65 -9.48
C SER A 2 -27.24 -10.35 -8.33
N LYS A 3 -26.29 -11.25 -8.05
CA LYS A 3 -25.25 -11.01 -7.04
C LYS A 3 -24.38 -9.84 -7.52
N ALA A 4 -24.27 -8.80 -6.72
CA ALA A 4 -23.33 -7.72 -6.97
C ALA A 4 -21.90 -8.28 -7.02
N THR A 5 -21.17 -7.92 -8.07
CA THR A 5 -19.76 -8.24 -8.28
C THR A 5 -18.90 -7.01 -8.02
N TYR A 6 -17.60 -7.20 -7.76
CA TYR A 6 -16.64 -6.08 -7.67
C TYR A 6 -16.64 -5.20 -8.93
N LYS A 7 -16.92 -5.81 -10.09
CA LYS A 7 -17.00 -5.10 -11.36
C LYS A 7 -18.21 -4.16 -11.41
N ASP A 8 -19.33 -4.55 -10.78
CA ASP A 8 -20.52 -3.69 -10.66
C ASP A 8 -20.27 -2.47 -9.77
N ALA A 9 -19.28 -2.55 -8.86
CA ALA A 9 -18.78 -1.42 -8.08
C ALA A 9 -17.75 -0.55 -8.84
N GLY A 10 -17.54 -0.81 -10.13
CA GLY A 10 -16.57 -0.10 -10.96
C GLY A 10 -15.12 -0.53 -10.72
N VAL A 11 -14.88 -1.64 -10.03
CA VAL A 11 -13.54 -2.15 -9.74
C VAL A 11 -13.19 -3.29 -10.68
N ASP A 12 -12.24 -3.03 -11.59
CA ASP A 12 -11.62 -4.06 -12.42
C ASP A 12 -10.38 -4.64 -11.71
N LEU A 13 -10.47 -5.91 -11.32
CA LEU A 13 -9.44 -6.58 -10.53
C LEU A 13 -8.15 -6.84 -11.32
N GLU A 14 -8.23 -6.95 -12.64
CA GLU A 14 -7.05 -7.14 -13.49
C GLU A 14 -6.26 -5.84 -13.60
N THR A 15 -6.96 -4.74 -13.87
CA THR A 15 -6.42 -3.38 -13.86
C THR A 15 -5.85 -3.01 -12.49
N TYR A 16 -6.57 -3.36 -11.42
CA TYR A 16 -6.09 -3.18 -10.05
C TYR A 16 -4.76 -3.92 -9.82
N ARG A 17 -4.66 -5.19 -10.23
CA ARG A 17 -3.44 -5.98 -10.07
C ARG A 17 -2.27 -5.40 -10.86
N GLU A 18 -2.49 -4.95 -12.09
CA GLU A 18 -1.47 -4.28 -12.90
C GLU A 18 -0.98 -3.00 -12.22
N ALA A 19 -1.89 -2.15 -11.74
CA ALA A 19 -1.55 -0.93 -11.04
C ALA A 19 -0.75 -1.23 -9.75
N MET A 20 -1.22 -2.18 -8.93
CA MET A 20 -0.56 -2.57 -7.69
C MET A 20 0.86 -3.13 -7.92
N SER A 21 1.13 -3.77 -9.07
CA SER A 21 2.48 -4.25 -9.40
C SER A 21 3.51 -3.12 -9.58
N ARG A 22 3.07 -1.91 -9.94
CA ARG A 22 3.95 -0.76 -10.23
C ARG A 22 4.25 0.08 -8.99
N LEU A 23 3.34 0.10 -8.02
CA LEU A 23 3.41 0.95 -6.83
C LEU A 23 4.66 0.73 -5.95
N PRO A 24 5.13 -0.51 -5.67
CA PRO A 24 6.27 -0.73 -4.77
C PRO A 24 7.53 0.04 -5.19
N ARG A 25 7.80 0.10 -6.50
CA ARG A 25 8.95 0.84 -7.04
C ARG A 25 8.89 2.33 -6.73
N LEU A 26 7.70 2.92 -6.77
CA LEU A 26 7.48 4.35 -6.50
C LEU A 26 7.50 4.63 -4.99
N ILE A 27 6.79 3.81 -4.20
CA ILE A 27 6.69 3.95 -2.74
C ILE A 27 8.05 3.78 -2.06
N ASN A 28 8.90 2.85 -2.54
CA ASN A 28 10.23 2.66 -1.97
C ASN A 28 11.10 3.94 -1.99
N ARG A 29 10.83 4.88 -2.91
CA ARG A 29 11.57 6.15 -3.02
C ARG A 29 11.19 7.16 -1.93
N THR A 30 10.09 6.96 -1.24
CA THR A 30 9.61 7.86 -0.18
C THR A 30 9.93 7.33 1.22
N LEU A 31 10.62 6.18 1.32
CA LEU A 31 10.97 5.61 2.62
C LEU A 31 11.97 6.51 3.36
N THR A 32 11.70 6.69 4.64
CA THR A 32 12.60 7.37 5.58
C THR A 32 13.09 6.35 6.62
N PRO A 33 14.15 6.64 7.40
CA PRO A 33 14.62 5.74 8.45
C PRO A 33 13.57 5.34 9.49
N ARG A 34 12.44 6.07 9.56
CA ARG A 34 11.32 5.79 10.47
C ARG A 34 10.31 4.78 9.92
N VAL A 35 10.32 4.51 8.62
CA VAL A 35 9.42 3.49 8.05
C VAL A 35 10.00 2.11 8.35
N LEU A 36 9.21 1.27 9.02
CA LEU A 36 9.58 -0.12 9.28
C LEU A 36 9.07 -0.98 8.11
N ARG A 37 9.95 -1.83 7.59
CA ARG A 37 9.62 -2.77 6.52
C ARG A 37 8.57 -3.76 7.03
N LEU A 38 7.42 -3.81 6.35
CA LEU A 38 6.38 -4.81 6.56
C LEU A 38 5.89 -5.30 5.19
N ASP A 39 6.75 -6.05 4.51
CA ASP A 39 6.49 -6.52 3.17
C ASP A 39 5.32 -7.52 3.18
N GLY A 40 4.32 -7.31 2.32
CA GLY A 40 3.10 -8.12 2.29
C GLY A 40 2.10 -7.82 3.42
N GLY A 41 2.38 -6.83 4.29
CA GLY A 41 1.42 -6.35 5.27
C GLY A 41 0.25 -5.60 4.63
N PHE A 42 -0.87 -5.54 5.34
CA PHE A 42 -2.03 -4.73 4.92
C PHE A 42 -1.71 -3.23 4.88
N ALA A 43 -0.82 -2.77 5.76
CA ALA A 43 -0.40 -1.37 5.88
C ALA A 43 1.09 -1.26 6.18
N GLY A 44 1.64 -0.05 6.05
CA GLY A 44 3.01 0.27 6.47
C GLY A 44 3.10 0.52 7.98
N LEU A 45 4.30 0.32 8.53
CA LEU A 45 4.62 0.61 9.92
C LEU A 45 5.54 1.82 10.02
N PHE A 46 5.36 2.64 11.05
CA PHE A 46 6.14 3.84 11.27
C PHE A 46 6.56 3.98 12.73
N ARG A 47 7.85 4.19 12.97
CA ARG A 47 8.42 4.39 14.31
C ARG A 47 8.22 5.83 14.78
N LEU A 48 7.63 6.00 15.96
CA LEU A 48 7.37 7.31 16.56
C LEU A 48 8.56 7.83 17.39
N ASP A 49 9.28 6.93 18.05
CA ASP A 49 10.36 7.30 18.98
C ASP A 49 11.64 7.67 18.21
N PHE A 50 12.32 8.76 18.59
CA PHE A 50 13.59 9.20 18.04
C PHE A 50 14.58 9.61 19.16
N ALA A 51 15.87 9.38 18.93
CA ALA A 51 16.92 9.60 19.93
C ALA A 51 17.26 11.09 20.16
N ASN A 52 16.88 11.98 19.24
CA ASN A 52 17.05 13.42 19.38
C ASN A 52 15.76 14.08 19.90
N ARG A 53 15.82 15.33 20.37
CA ARG A 53 14.63 16.17 20.57
C ARG A 53 14.46 17.09 19.35
N LEU A 54 13.21 17.48 19.06
CA LEU A 54 12.87 18.43 17.99
C LEU A 54 13.53 19.79 18.21
#